data_AF-A0A0Q9S4P2-F1
#
_entry.id   AF-A0A0Q9S4P2-F1
#
_cell.length_a   1.000
_cell.length_b   1.000
_cell.length_c   1.000
_cell.angle_alpha   90.00
_cell.angle_beta   90.00
_cell.angle_gamma   90.00
#
_symmetry.space_group_name_H-M   'P 1'
#
loop_
_entity.id
_entity.type
_entity.pdbx_description
1 polymer ?
#
loop_
_entity_poly.entity_id
_entity_poly.type
_entity_poly.pdbx_seq_one_letter_code
_entity_poly.pdbx_strand_id
1 'polypeptide(L)'
;MGNGHKRNEPCICGSGKKYKNCCLHKENYIPLNAIPIPHNPEPFLNFVPSTEYQGQKIRAIWNTLYFRPLLETFHEFLILIAYRMTYGKDFHELQVTIQPEKRHVTFKWWVAFCDWGMINSEHFFETEHGKIYFGNTTGEVQSLLQHAFDLFCLQTVNRLPDFFIERLKDTHEFQGARYEVTVAAIMARAGFDIEFLDDKNKSETHCEFIATHRESGQQIGVEAKSKRRKGVLHEEGVFDEETDFKGNIMHLFRKARMQKPVGIPFIIFIDMNLPSKDVDLQNIEVEPEKTWENDIDQIYSNYKSKQSPMPDPFNALYFTNFAYYYSGNKSDLNPSVAYIKKSDSPEHGISNIAVLDSILNSIMRYSVIPKEI
;
A
#
# COMPACT_ATOMS: atom_id res chain seq x y z
N MET A 1 -13.12 0.49 23.48
CA MET A 1 -13.65 1.14 24.70
C MET A 1 -13.97 2.58 24.34
N GLY A 2 -15.24 3.01 24.44
CA GLY A 2 -15.70 4.30 23.89
C GLY A 2 -15.42 5.49 24.81
N ASN A 3 -14.95 6.60 24.23
CA ASN A 3 -14.52 7.85 24.87
C ASN A 3 -15.64 8.67 25.57
N GLY A 4 -16.62 8.04 26.22
CA GLY A 4 -17.62 8.71 27.07
C GLY A 4 -18.52 9.78 26.41
N HIS A 5 -18.33 10.07 25.12
CA HIS A 5 -19.00 11.18 24.43
C HIS A 5 -20.39 10.76 23.95
N LYS A 6 -21.43 11.53 24.31
CA LYS A 6 -22.81 11.13 24.01
C LYS A 6 -23.11 11.35 22.52
N ARG A 7 -23.79 10.38 21.90
CA ARG A 7 -24.13 10.35 20.45
C ARG A 7 -24.70 11.67 19.89
N ASN A 8 -25.44 12.44 20.69
CA ASN A 8 -26.10 13.67 20.24
C ASN A 8 -25.32 14.97 20.58
N GLU A 9 -24.16 14.89 21.23
CA GLU A 9 -23.32 16.06 21.53
C GLU A 9 -22.55 16.53 20.29
N PRO A 10 -22.13 17.81 20.23
CA PRO A 10 -21.23 18.29 19.19
C PRO A 10 -19.93 17.46 19.13
N CYS A 11 -19.45 17.18 17.93
CA CYS A 11 -18.29 16.35 17.72
C CYS A 11 -16.99 17.06 18.13
N ILE A 12 -16.09 16.35 18.85
CA ILE A 12 -14.80 16.88 19.35
C ILE A 12 -13.81 17.27 18.26
N CYS A 13 -13.99 16.80 17.02
CA CYS A 13 -13.13 17.18 15.90
C CYS A 13 -13.34 18.62 15.42
N GLY A 14 -14.26 19.38 16.03
CA GLY A 14 -14.52 20.78 15.69
C GLY A 14 -15.39 20.98 14.44
N SER A 15 -15.98 19.91 13.89
CA SER A 15 -16.81 19.99 12.67
C SER A 15 -18.18 20.65 12.82
N GLY A 16 -18.61 20.98 14.05
CA GLY A 16 -19.94 21.51 14.35
C GLY A 16 -21.10 20.51 14.21
N LYS A 17 -20.85 19.29 13.71
CA LYS A 17 -21.86 18.22 13.57
C LYS A 17 -22.07 17.45 14.89
N LYS A 18 -23.24 16.83 15.09
CA LYS A 18 -23.46 15.88 16.20
C LYS A 18 -22.50 14.69 16.04
N TYR A 19 -21.96 14.17 17.15
CA TYR A 19 -20.97 13.09 17.16
C TYR A 19 -21.43 11.88 16.35
N LYS A 20 -22.71 11.49 16.45
CA LYS A 20 -23.32 10.41 15.65
C LYS A 20 -23.31 10.63 14.13
N ASN A 21 -23.34 11.88 13.68
CA ASN A 21 -23.33 12.24 12.26
C ASN A 21 -21.93 12.68 11.79
N CYS A 22 -20.91 12.43 12.61
CA CYS A 22 -19.54 12.85 12.34
C CYS A 22 -18.56 11.72 12.64
N CYS A 23 -17.96 11.68 13.83
CA CYS A 23 -16.88 10.74 14.13
C CYS A 23 -17.35 9.42 14.74
N LEU A 24 -18.62 9.28 15.16
CA LEU A 24 -19.13 8.03 15.75
C LEU A 24 -19.00 6.84 14.78
N HIS A 25 -19.22 7.08 13.48
CA HIS A 25 -19.07 6.05 12.44
C HIS A 25 -17.66 6.05 11.82
N LYS A 26 -16.76 6.95 12.26
CA LYS A 26 -15.41 7.10 11.74
C LYS A 26 -14.33 6.52 12.66
N GLU A 27 -14.70 5.79 13.72
CA GLU A 27 -13.70 5.15 14.61
C GLU A 27 -12.78 4.16 13.85
N ASN A 28 -13.26 3.61 12.73
CA ASN A 28 -12.51 2.71 11.86
C ASN A 28 -11.98 3.38 10.58
N TYR A 29 -12.22 4.68 10.38
CA TYR A 29 -11.87 5.40 9.16
C TYR A 29 -10.69 6.34 9.39
N ILE A 30 -9.58 6.09 8.69
CA ILE A 30 -8.39 6.94 8.79
C ILE A 30 -8.07 7.51 7.40
N PRO A 31 -8.35 8.80 7.16
CA PRO A 31 -7.84 9.48 5.96
C PRO A 31 -6.33 9.67 6.11
N LEU A 32 -5.54 9.07 5.23
CA LEU A 32 -4.08 8.98 5.39
C LEU A 32 -3.32 10.28 5.05
N ASN A 33 -4.03 11.36 4.71
CA ASN A 33 -3.43 12.64 4.25
C ASN A 33 -3.29 13.73 5.35
N ALA A 34 -3.47 13.40 6.64
CA ALA A 34 -3.50 14.41 7.72
C ALA A 34 -2.47 14.20 8.86
N ILE A 35 -1.46 13.35 8.66
CA ILE A 35 -0.54 12.97 9.74
C ILE A 35 0.80 13.69 9.56
N PRO A 36 1.31 14.37 10.61
CA PRO A 36 2.62 15.00 10.55
C PRO A 36 3.68 13.98 10.14
N ILE A 37 4.46 14.31 9.11
CA ILE A 37 5.58 13.49 8.64
C ILE A 37 6.64 13.47 9.76
N PRO A 38 6.94 12.32 10.38
CA PRO A 38 8.02 12.26 11.35
C PRO A 38 9.36 12.56 10.66
N HIS A 39 10.31 13.16 11.38
CA HIS A 39 11.66 13.45 10.87
C HIS A 39 12.37 12.20 10.31
N ASN A 40 12.05 11.02 10.84
CA ASN A 40 12.37 9.73 10.24
C ASN A 40 11.05 9.03 9.86
N PRO A 41 10.63 9.03 8.58
CA PRO A 41 9.37 8.43 8.16
C PRO A 41 9.33 6.91 8.40
N GLU A 42 10.49 6.25 8.42
CA GLU A 42 10.64 4.79 8.50
C GLU A 42 11.62 4.38 9.61
N PRO A 43 11.24 4.53 10.89
CA PRO A 43 12.16 4.35 12.02
C PRO A 43 12.68 2.91 12.16
N PHE A 44 12.01 1.92 11.57
CA PHE A 44 12.34 0.51 11.73
C PHE A 44 13.15 -0.08 10.59
N LEU A 45 13.29 0.64 9.47
CA LEU A 45 14.10 0.18 8.33
C LEU A 45 15.57 0.58 8.46
N ASN A 46 15.92 1.46 9.43
CA ASN A 46 17.29 1.88 9.72
C ASN A 46 18.09 2.20 8.46
N PHE A 47 17.48 2.97 7.56
CA PHE A 47 18.10 3.24 6.30
C PHE A 47 19.46 3.94 6.48
N VAL A 48 20.43 3.54 5.67
CA VAL A 48 21.76 4.17 5.65
C VAL A 48 21.67 5.48 4.87
N PRO A 49 21.98 6.63 5.49
CA PRO A 49 21.96 7.91 4.79
C PRO A 49 22.91 7.93 3.60
N SER A 50 22.55 8.67 2.55
CA SER A 50 23.48 8.95 1.46
C SER A 50 24.69 9.75 1.95
N THR A 51 25.84 9.55 1.31
CA THR A 51 27.04 10.36 1.53
C THR A 51 27.67 10.77 0.20
N GLU A 52 28.57 11.74 0.21
CA GLU A 52 29.28 12.18 -0.98
C GLU A 52 30.73 11.71 -0.95
N TYR A 53 31.21 11.20 -2.07
CA TYR A 53 32.60 10.77 -2.23
C TYR A 53 33.03 10.94 -3.68
N GLN A 54 34.17 11.60 -3.88
CA GLN A 54 34.76 11.85 -5.21
C GLN A 54 33.78 12.45 -6.24
N GLY A 55 32.93 13.38 -5.80
CA GLY A 55 31.97 14.05 -6.68
C GLY A 55 30.77 13.17 -7.08
N GLN A 56 30.50 12.09 -6.34
CA GLN A 56 29.34 11.23 -6.53
C GLN A 56 28.58 11.07 -5.21
N LYS A 57 27.25 10.94 -5.31
CA LYS A 57 26.39 10.51 -4.20
C LYS A 57 26.49 8.99 -4.09
N ILE A 58 26.84 8.48 -2.91
CA ILE A 58 26.92 7.05 -2.60
C ILE A 58 25.73 6.65 -1.74
N ARG A 59 25.09 5.55 -2.10
CA ARG A 59 24.12 4.86 -1.24
C ARG A 59 24.43 3.38 -1.13
N ALA A 60 24.35 2.85 0.09
CA ALA A 60 24.34 1.43 0.34
C ALA A 60 22.90 0.90 0.29
N ILE A 61 22.68 -0.18 -0.46
CA ILE A 61 21.50 -1.03 -0.28
C ILE A 61 22.03 -2.45 -0.07
N TRP A 62 21.72 -3.00 1.09
CA TRP A 62 22.21 -4.31 1.50
C TRP A 62 23.74 -4.42 1.38
N ASN A 63 24.24 -5.22 0.43
CA ASN A 63 25.66 -5.49 0.22
C ASN A 63 26.23 -4.76 -1.01
N THR A 64 25.47 -3.85 -1.62
CA THR A 64 25.85 -3.15 -2.84
C THR A 64 25.94 -1.65 -2.60
N LEU A 65 27.01 -1.03 -3.11
CA LEU A 65 27.19 0.42 -3.15
C LEU A 65 26.81 0.96 -4.52
N TYR A 66 25.96 1.99 -4.53
CA TYR A 66 25.51 2.70 -5.73
C TYR A 66 26.15 4.07 -5.77
N PHE A 67 26.92 4.31 -6.83
CA PHE A 67 27.52 5.60 -7.13
C PHE A 67 26.64 6.33 -8.13
N ARG A 68 26.22 7.54 -7.78
CA ARG A 68 25.15 8.26 -8.48
C ARG A 68 25.53 9.73 -8.70
N PRO A 69 24.95 10.40 -9.70
CA PRO A 69 25.12 11.84 -9.87
C PRO A 69 24.69 12.60 -8.60
N LEU A 70 25.40 13.68 -8.25
CA LEU A 70 25.08 14.50 -7.08
C LEU A 70 23.66 15.09 -7.13
N LEU A 71 23.21 15.42 -8.34
CA LEU A 71 21.87 15.96 -8.61
C LEU A 71 20.76 14.91 -8.58
N GLU A 72 21.07 13.62 -8.59
CA GLU A 72 20.05 12.59 -8.58
C GLU A 72 19.30 12.62 -7.24
N THR A 73 18.00 12.86 -7.33
CA THR A 73 17.08 12.86 -6.19
C THR A 73 16.84 11.43 -5.71
N PHE A 74 16.35 11.29 -4.47
CA PHE A 74 15.96 9.98 -3.98
C PHE A 74 14.82 9.36 -4.80
N HIS A 75 13.88 10.16 -5.30
CA HIS A 75 12.77 9.69 -6.13
C HIS A 75 13.27 9.11 -7.45
N GLU A 76 14.17 9.78 -8.16
CA GLU A 76 14.79 9.25 -9.39
C GLU A 76 15.56 7.96 -9.11
N PHE A 77 16.25 7.89 -7.98
CA PHE A 77 16.93 6.68 -7.57
C PHE A 77 15.96 5.51 -7.30
N LEU A 78 14.82 5.75 -6.65
CA LEU A 78 13.80 4.71 -6.46
C LEU A 78 13.35 4.12 -7.81
N ILE A 79 13.10 5.00 -8.80
CA ILE A 79 12.75 4.57 -10.16
C ILE A 79 13.88 3.74 -10.79
N LEU A 80 15.12 4.18 -10.65
CA LEU A 80 16.29 3.45 -11.14
C LEU A 80 16.37 2.03 -10.56
N ILE A 81 16.23 1.90 -9.23
CA ILE A 81 16.23 0.61 -8.53
C ILE A 81 15.11 -0.28 -9.04
N ALA A 82 13.87 0.24 -9.10
CA ALA A 82 12.74 -0.55 -9.56
C ALA A 82 12.99 -1.10 -10.98
N TYR A 83 13.31 -0.25 -11.96
CA TYR A 83 13.44 -0.68 -13.36
C TYR A 83 14.70 -1.45 -13.66
N ARG A 84 15.86 -0.89 -13.32
CA ARG A 84 17.13 -1.49 -13.75
C ARG A 84 17.51 -2.69 -12.90
N MET A 85 17.12 -2.68 -11.63
CA MET A 85 17.60 -3.67 -10.68
C MET A 85 16.58 -4.74 -10.37
N THR A 86 15.35 -4.36 -10.04
CA THR A 86 14.31 -5.34 -9.72
C THR A 86 13.75 -5.97 -10.99
N TYR A 87 13.21 -5.18 -11.92
CA TYR A 87 12.66 -5.72 -13.17
C TYR A 87 13.76 -6.20 -14.13
N GLY A 88 14.94 -5.58 -14.08
CA GLY A 88 16.06 -5.90 -14.94
C GLY A 88 15.99 -5.16 -16.28
N LYS A 89 17.18 -4.91 -16.84
CA LYS A 89 17.38 -4.15 -18.08
C LYS A 89 16.61 -4.77 -19.26
N ASP A 90 16.65 -6.09 -19.43
CA ASP A 90 16.06 -6.79 -20.57
C ASP A 90 14.53 -6.62 -20.61
N PHE A 91 13.87 -6.64 -19.43
CA PHE A 91 12.45 -6.36 -19.34
C PHE A 91 12.14 -4.94 -19.83
N HIS A 92 12.92 -3.95 -19.38
CA HIS A 92 12.74 -2.57 -19.80
C HIS A 92 12.93 -2.37 -21.31
N GLU A 93 13.99 -2.95 -21.89
CA GLU A 93 14.26 -2.87 -23.34
C GLU A 93 13.16 -3.56 -24.16
N LEU A 94 12.62 -4.69 -23.68
CA LEU A 94 11.47 -5.34 -24.30
C LEU A 94 10.26 -4.40 -24.34
N GLN A 95 9.93 -3.73 -23.24
CA GLN A 95 8.77 -2.84 -23.16
C GLN A 95 8.84 -1.66 -24.15
N VAL A 96 10.04 -1.17 -24.47
CA VAL A 96 10.24 -0.12 -25.49
C VAL A 96 9.71 -0.57 -26.85
N THR A 97 9.91 -1.84 -27.21
CA THR A 97 9.52 -2.41 -28.51
C THR A 97 8.04 -2.76 -28.62
N ILE A 98 7.34 -2.86 -27.48
CA ILE A 98 5.91 -3.19 -27.42
C ILE A 98 5.07 -1.94 -27.73
N GLN A 99 3.95 -2.14 -28.45
CA GLN A 99 2.96 -1.08 -28.72
C GLN A 99 2.47 -0.44 -27.42
N PRO A 100 2.33 0.91 -27.34
CA PRO A 100 2.02 1.62 -26.10
C PRO A 100 0.88 1.02 -25.27
N GLU A 101 -0.19 0.57 -25.93
CA GLU A 101 -1.41 0.04 -25.30
C GLU A 101 -1.16 -1.33 -24.64
N LYS A 102 -0.23 -2.11 -25.17
CA LYS A 102 0.12 -3.47 -24.72
C LYS A 102 1.28 -3.51 -23.72
N ARG A 103 1.94 -2.37 -23.48
CA ARG A 103 3.04 -2.28 -22.52
C ARG A 103 2.56 -2.62 -21.11
N HIS A 104 3.46 -3.19 -20.33
CA HIS A 104 3.28 -3.40 -18.91
C HIS A 104 2.96 -2.08 -18.21
N VAL A 105 2.04 -2.10 -17.25
CA VAL A 105 1.48 -0.89 -16.63
C VAL A 105 2.54 -0.08 -15.89
N THR A 106 3.53 -0.75 -15.30
CA THR A 106 4.68 -0.04 -14.70
C THR A 106 5.39 0.79 -15.75
N PHE A 107 5.72 0.22 -16.90
CA PHE A 107 6.37 0.96 -17.98
C PHE A 107 5.52 2.13 -18.48
N LYS A 108 4.18 2.00 -18.53
CA LYS A 108 3.29 3.13 -18.81
C LYS A 108 3.45 4.24 -17.77
N TRP A 109 3.49 3.91 -16.48
CA TRP A 109 3.75 4.89 -15.43
C TRP A 109 5.15 5.51 -15.50
N TRP A 110 6.15 4.78 -16.00
CA TRP A 110 7.49 5.34 -16.25
C TRP A 110 7.50 6.36 -17.38
N VAL A 111 6.79 6.09 -18.47
CA VAL A 111 6.57 7.08 -19.53
C VAL A 111 5.89 8.33 -18.95
N ALA A 112 4.85 8.15 -18.12
CA ALA A 112 4.18 9.27 -17.45
C ALA A 112 5.13 10.06 -16.52
N PHE A 113 6.08 9.40 -15.86
CA PHE A 113 7.13 10.07 -15.07
C PHE A 113 8.08 10.89 -15.94
N CYS A 114 8.50 10.37 -17.11
CA CYS A 114 9.31 11.13 -18.05
C CYS A 114 8.57 12.36 -18.58
N ASP A 115 7.30 12.19 -18.99
CA ASP A 115 6.45 13.28 -19.47
C ASP A 115 6.22 14.34 -18.39
N TRP A 116 5.95 13.89 -17.15
CA TRP A 116 5.81 14.76 -15.98
C TRP A 116 7.08 15.60 -15.74
N GLY A 117 8.27 15.01 -15.88
CA GLY A 117 9.54 15.72 -15.74
C GLY A 117 9.73 16.79 -16.82
N MET A 118 9.33 16.51 -18.07
CA MET A 118 9.36 17.50 -19.15
C MET A 118 8.40 18.66 -18.88
N ILE A 119 7.17 18.37 -18.45
CA ILE A 119 6.13 19.38 -18.14
C ILE A 119 6.56 20.29 -16.97
N ASN A 120 7.24 19.73 -15.97
CA ASN A 120 7.68 20.48 -14.79
C ASN A 120 9.13 21.01 -14.90
N SER A 121 9.72 21.01 -16.11
CA SER A 121 11.11 21.44 -16.31
C SER A 121 11.34 22.94 -16.05
N GLU A 122 10.30 23.74 -15.89
CA GLU A 122 10.42 25.15 -15.50
C GLU A 122 10.42 25.35 -13.98
N HIS A 123 10.02 24.33 -13.20
CA HIS A 123 9.95 24.38 -11.74
C HIS A 123 11.19 23.74 -11.14
N PHE A 124 12.15 24.57 -10.72
CA PHE A 124 13.38 24.10 -10.10
C PHE A 124 13.85 25.02 -8.97
N PHE A 125 14.72 24.48 -8.12
CA PHE A 125 15.60 25.28 -7.28
C PHE A 125 17.06 25.00 -7.66
N GLU A 126 17.91 26.01 -7.49
CA GLU A 126 19.34 25.89 -7.75
C GLU A 126 20.07 25.36 -6.51
N THR A 127 21.03 24.49 -6.76
CA THR A 127 21.97 23.95 -5.78
C THR A 127 23.40 24.22 -6.28
N GLU A 128 24.39 24.01 -5.42
CA GLU A 128 25.80 24.10 -5.83
C GLU A 128 26.20 23.10 -6.94
N HIS A 129 25.40 22.05 -7.15
CA HIS A 129 25.63 21.02 -8.16
C HIS A 129 24.77 21.20 -9.41
N GLY A 130 23.85 22.17 -9.45
CA GLY A 130 22.92 22.41 -10.57
C GLY A 130 21.45 22.47 -10.14
N LYS A 131 20.53 22.22 -11.08
CA LYS A 131 19.07 22.40 -10.88
C LYS A 131 18.40 21.11 -10.43
N ILE A 132 17.55 21.19 -9.41
CA ILE A 132 16.65 20.10 -9.01
C ILE A 132 15.22 20.52 -9.32
N TYR A 133 14.54 19.70 -10.13
CA TYR A 133 13.18 19.94 -10.59
C TYR A 133 12.14 19.37 -9.62
N PHE A 134 10.96 19.99 -9.54
CA PHE A 134 9.88 19.54 -8.68
C PHE A 134 8.49 19.86 -9.27
N GLY A 135 7.46 19.18 -8.78
CA GLY A 135 6.08 19.43 -9.19
C GLY A 135 5.10 18.59 -8.38
N ASN A 136 3.80 18.84 -8.59
CA ASN A 136 2.76 17.97 -8.04
C ASN A 136 2.72 16.67 -8.86
N THR A 137 2.79 15.53 -8.19
CA THR A 137 2.75 14.20 -8.81
C THR A 137 1.38 13.90 -9.41
N THR A 138 1.33 13.22 -10.55
CA THR A 138 0.10 12.64 -11.08
C THR A 138 -0.21 11.29 -10.44
N GLY A 139 -1.41 10.76 -10.64
CA GLY A 139 -1.80 9.42 -10.16
C GLY A 139 -0.90 8.29 -10.66
N GLU A 140 -0.50 8.34 -11.93
CA GLU A 140 0.43 7.37 -12.52
C GLU A 140 1.85 7.51 -11.94
N VAL A 141 2.35 8.74 -11.80
CA VAL A 141 3.66 9.01 -11.19
C VAL A 141 3.69 8.57 -9.73
N GLN A 142 2.65 8.87 -8.94
CA GLN A 142 2.54 8.42 -7.56
C GLN A 142 2.47 6.89 -7.47
N SER A 143 1.73 6.23 -8.38
CA SER A 143 1.67 4.77 -8.43
C SER A 143 3.03 4.14 -8.66
N LEU A 144 3.83 4.76 -9.52
CA LEU A 144 5.19 4.31 -9.79
C LEU A 144 6.13 4.55 -8.61
N LEU A 145 6.14 5.76 -8.06
CA LEU A 145 7.01 6.11 -6.94
C LEU A 145 6.72 5.25 -5.72
N GLN A 146 5.44 4.99 -5.43
CA GLN A 146 5.04 4.12 -4.34
C GLN A 146 5.50 2.67 -4.58
N HIS A 147 5.25 2.13 -5.78
CA HIS A 147 5.70 0.78 -6.13
C HIS A 147 7.22 0.64 -6.02
N ALA A 148 7.96 1.65 -6.47
CA ALA A 148 9.40 1.70 -6.36
C ALA A 148 9.89 1.80 -4.91
N PHE A 149 9.18 2.57 -4.08
CA PHE A 149 9.49 2.69 -2.65
C PHE A 149 9.22 1.39 -1.89
N ASP A 150 8.12 0.68 -2.20
CA ASP A 150 7.80 -0.62 -1.60
C ASP A 150 8.91 -1.63 -1.92
N LEU A 151 9.34 -1.70 -3.19
CA LEU A 151 10.46 -2.55 -3.62
C LEU A 151 11.77 -2.19 -2.89
N PHE A 152 12.06 -0.90 -2.75
CA PHE A 152 13.24 -0.43 -2.01
C PHE A 152 13.18 -0.82 -0.54
N CYS A 153 12.05 -0.63 0.13
CA CYS A 153 11.87 -1.04 1.53
C CYS A 153 12.10 -2.54 1.72
N LEU A 154 11.61 -3.36 0.79
CA LEU A 154 11.83 -4.80 0.85
C LEU A 154 13.30 -5.15 0.68
N GLN A 155 14.02 -4.55 -0.28
CA GLN A 155 15.46 -4.77 -0.46
C GLN A 155 16.31 -4.46 0.79
N THR A 156 15.81 -3.61 1.70
CA THR A 156 16.52 -3.32 2.97
C THR A 156 16.30 -4.36 4.07
N VAL A 157 15.27 -5.21 3.96
CA VAL A 157 14.98 -6.26 4.96
C VAL A 157 15.27 -7.65 4.44
N ASN A 158 14.99 -7.93 3.16
CA ASN A 158 15.28 -9.21 2.50
C ASN A 158 15.32 -9.03 0.98
N ARG A 159 16.09 -9.85 0.25
CA ARG A 159 15.92 -9.87 -1.22
C ARG A 159 14.50 -10.26 -1.56
N LEU A 160 13.87 -9.54 -2.48
CA LEU A 160 12.68 -10.08 -3.12
C LEU A 160 13.09 -11.36 -3.88
N PRO A 161 12.41 -12.51 -3.66
CA PRO A 161 12.72 -13.73 -4.38
C PRO A 161 12.56 -13.58 -5.90
N ASP A 162 13.35 -14.32 -6.68
CA ASP A 162 13.32 -14.21 -8.15
C ASP A 162 11.94 -14.60 -8.73
N PHE A 163 11.22 -15.56 -8.13
CA PHE A 163 9.87 -15.92 -8.58
C PHE A 163 8.89 -14.74 -8.44
N PHE A 164 9.03 -13.92 -7.40
CA PHE A 164 8.20 -12.73 -7.19
C PHE A 164 8.44 -11.69 -8.28
N ILE A 165 9.70 -11.55 -8.71
CA ILE A 165 10.07 -10.66 -9.81
C ILE A 165 9.40 -11.10 -11.11
N GLU A 166 9.35 -12.41 -11.38
CA GLU A 166 8.66 -12.93 -12.58
C GLU A 166 7.14 -12.69 -12.51
N ARG A 167 6.51 -12.89 -11.35
CA ARG A 167 5.08 -12.56 -11.15
C ARG A 167 4.79 -11.07 -11.34
N LEU A 168 5.73 -10.19 -10.97
CA LEU A 168 5.61 -8.75 -11.21
C LEU A 168 5.77 -8.37 -12.69
N LYS A 169 6.41 -9.20 -13.52
CA LYS A 169 6.52 -8.99 -14.97
C LYS A 169 5.33 -9.54 -15.74
N ASP A 170 4.67 -10.58 -15.21
CA ASP A 170 3.48 -11.17 -15.81
C ASP A 170 2.25 -10.28 -15.61
N THR A 171 1.66 -9.82 -16.70
CA THR A 171 0.47 -8.96 -16.69
C THR A 171 -0.72 -9.59 -15.96
N HIS A 172 -0.86 -10.92 -15.95
CA HIS A 172 -1.98 -11.62 -15.31
C HIS A 172 -1.82 -11.76 -13.80
N GLU A 173 -0.57 -11.75 -13.31
CA GLU A 173 -0.23 -11.91 -11.90
C GLU A 173 0.14 -10.58 -11.23
N PHE A 174 0.52 -9.57 -12.03
CA PHE A 174 1.03 -8.27 -11.57
C PHE A 174 0.18 -7.65 -10.48
N GLN A 175 -1.14 -7.58 -10.63
CA GLN A 175 -2.01 -6.94 -9.64
C GLN A 175 -1.90 -7.62 -8.26
N GLY A 176 -1.89 -8.95 -8.22
CA GLY A 176 -1.76 -9.71 -6.98
C GLY A 176 -0.37 -9.53 -6.37
N ALA A 177 0.67 -9.77 -7.19
CA ALA A 177 2.06 -9.66 -6.78
C ALA A 177 2.43 -8.24 -6.30
N ARG A 178 1.93 -7.19 -6.97
CA ARG A 178 2.10 -5.80 -6.54
C ARG A 178 1.50 -5.58 -5.15
N TYR A 179 0.30 -6.08 -4.89
CA TYR A 179 -0.33 -5.87 -3.59
C TYR A 179 0.34 -6.68 -2.48
N GLU A 180 0.80 -7.89 -2.77
CA GLU A 180 1.64 -8.67 -1.85
C GLU A 180 2.92 -7.92 -1.48
N VAL A 181 3.62 -7.33 -2.46
CA VAL A 181 4.79 -6.46 -2.25
C VAL A 181 4.44 -5.24 -1.38
N THR A 182 3.33 -4.56 -1.68
CA THR A 182 2.85 -3.42 -0.87
C THR A 182 2.61 -3.81 0.58
N VAL A 183 1.92 -4.92 0.84
CA VAL A 183 1.62 -5.39 2.20
C VAL A 183 2.91 -5.82 2.90
N ALA A 184 3.80 -6.54 2.23
CA ALA A 184 5.11 -6.90 2.77
C ALA A 184 5.94 -5.66 3.13
N ALA A 185 5.94 -4.62 2.29
CA ALA A 185 6.63 -3.37 2.56
C ALA A 185 6.03 -2.64 3.77
N ILE A 186 4.70 -2.60 3.92
CA ILE A 186 4.03 -2.07 5.10
C ILE A 186 4.48 -2.80 6.37
N MET A 187 4.57 -4.13 6.33
CA MET A 187 5.05 -4.95 7.45
C MET A 187 6.53 -4.67 7.74
N ALA A 188 7.39 -4.59 6.72
CA ALA A 188 8.80 -4.24 6.87
C ALA A 188 8.99 -2.88 7.57
N ARG A 189 8.24 -1.87 7.10
CA ARG A 189 8.17 -0.51 7.67
C ARG A 189 7.59 -0.47 9.08
N ALA A 190 6.82 -1.48 9.48
CA ALA A 190 6.30 -1.65 10.84
C ALA A 190 7.24 -2.42 11.78
N GLY A 191 8.46 -2.75 11.33
CA GLY A 191 9.48 -3.41 12.14
C GLY A 191 9.46 -4.94 12.06
N PHE A 192 8.97 -5.51 10.97
CA PHE A 192 8.95 -6.95 10.76
C PHE A 192 10.01 -7.41 9.75
N ASP A 193 10.57 -8.58 9.99
CA ASP A 193 11.25 -9.37 8.96
C ASP A 193 10.23 -10.22 8.20
N ILE A 194 10.48 -10.47 6.91
CA ILE A 194 9.53 -11.07 5.98
C ILE A 194 10.09 -12.38 5.41
N GLU A 195 9.31 -13.46 5.56
CA GLU A 195 9.56 -14.78 4.99
C GLU A 195 8.43 -15.16 4.03
N PHE A 196 8.69 -15.05 2.72
CA PHE A 196 7.76 -15.47 1.68
C PHE A 196 7.72 -17.00 1.60
N LEU A 197 6.52 -17.58 1.51
CA LEU A 197 6.32 -19.04 1.58
C LEU A 197 6.35 -19.74 0.21
N ASP A 198 6.42 -18.95 -0.88
CA ASP A 198 5.95 -19.37 -2.19
C ASP A 198 7.09 -19.72 -3.17
N ASP A 199 8.01 -20.62 -2.81
CA ASP A 199 9.11 -20.99 -3.75
C ASP A 199 8.95 -22.38 -4.40
N LYS A 200 8.30 -23.40 -3.78
CA LYS A 200 8.45 -24.78 -4.30
C LYS A 200 7.28 -25.78 -4.24
N ASN A 201 6.12 -25.49 -3.63
CA ASN A 201 5.00 -26.46 -3.64
C ASN A 201 3.63 -25.77 -3.63
N LYS A 202 3.06 -25.50 -4.81
CA LYS A 202 1.67 -25.02 -5.00
C LYS A 202 0.58 -25.97 -4.45
N SER A 203 0.95 -27.08 -3.79
CA SER A 203 0.02 -28.09 -3.30
C SER A 203 -0.59 -27.76 -1.93
N GLU A 204 0.03 -26.87 -1.15
CA GLU A 204 -0.45 -26.51 0.19
C GLU A 204 -1.07 -25.11 0.22
N THR A 205 -2.19 -25.00 0.92
CA THR A 205 -2.92 -23.74 1.13
C THR A 205 -2.23 -23.00 2.27
N HIS A 206 -1.51 -21.92 1.94
CA HIS A 206 -0.80 -21.07 2.90
C HIS A 206 -1.06 -19.59 2.63
N CYS A 207 -0.85 -18.77 3.65
CA CYS A 207 -0.84 -17.32 3.51
C CYS A 207 0.36 -16.85 2.67
N GLU A 208 0.32 -15.61 2.19
CA GLU A 208 1.36 -15.06 1.30
C GLU A 208 2.77 -15.08 1.94
N PHE A 209 2.86 -14.74 3.23
CA PHE A 209 4.13 -14.75 3.96
C PHE A 209 3.94 -14.81 5.49
N ILE A 210 5.02 -15.17 6.19
CA ILE A 210 5.14 -15.02 7.64
C ILE A 210 5.97 -13.76 7.94
N ALA A 211 5.46 -12.93 8.84
CA ALA A 211 6.14 -11.73 9.32
C ALA A 211 6.55 -11.92 10.79
N THR A 212 7.80 -11.60 11.12
CA THR A 212 8.33 -11.70 12.49
C THR A 212 8.68 -10.32 13.01
N HIS A 213 8.02 -9.86 14.07
CA HIS A 213 8.30 -8.55 14.67
C HIS A 213 9.67 -8.57 15.36
N ARG A 214 10.61 -7.72 14.93
CA ARG A 214 12.03 -7.77 15.34
C ARG A 214 12.23 -7.65 16.84
N GLU A 215 11.47 -6.78 17.50
CA GLU A 215 11.67 -6.49 18.93
C GLU A 215 11.06 -7.58 19.83
N SER A 216 9.86 -8.06 19.50
CA SER A 216 9.13 -9.01 20.36
C SER A 216 9.27 -10.47 19.94
N GLY A 217 9.80 -10.74 18.75
CA GLY A 217 9.84 -12.08 18.15
C GLY A 217 8.46 -12.62 17.74
N GLN A 218 7.38 -11.83 17.83
CA GLN A 218 6.03 -12.28 17.50
C GLN A 218 5.93 -12.58 16.00
N GLN A 219 5.65 -13.84 15.67
CA GLN A 219 5.31 -14.26 14.31
C GLN A 219 3.82 -14.03 14.03
N ILE A 220 3.51 -13.63 12.79
CA ILE A 220 2.15 -13.39 12.29
C ILE A 220 2.10 -13.88 10.84
N GLY A 221 1.11 -14.70 10.50
CA GLY A 221 0.80 -14.98 9.10
C GLY A 221 0.07 -13.81 8.46
N VAL A 222 0.42 -13.48 7.22
CA VAL A 222 -0.15 -12.35 6.51
C VAL A 222 -0.70 -12.80 5.17
N GLU A 223 -1.97 -12.50 4.95
CA GLU A 223 -2.66 -12.77 3.69
C GLU A 223 -2.99 -11.46 2.98
N ALA A 224 -2.68 -11.37 1.69
CA ALA A 224 -2.98 -10.20 0.86
C ALA A 224 -3.88 -10.59 -0.32
N LYS A 225 -4.92 -9.80 -0.57
CA LYS A 225 -5.81 -9.96 -1.71
C LYS A 225 -6.18 -8.61 -2.31
N SER A 226 -5.95 -8.42 -3.61
CA SER A 226 -6.43 -7.24 -4.32
C SER A 226 -7.64 -7.57 -5.18
N LYS A 227 -8.66 -6.71 -5.13
CA LYS A 227 -9.89 -6.87 -5.93
C LYS A 227 -9.60 -6.56 -7.39
N ARG A 228 -9.69 -7.56 -8.26
CA ARG A 228 -9.64 -7.39 -9.72
C ARG A 228 -10.85 -6.59 -10.21
N ARG A 229 -10.59 -5.64 -11.11
CA ARG A 229 -11.58 -4.73 -11.71
C ARG A 229 -11.31 -4.65 -13.20
N LYS A 230 -12.35 -4.66 -14.03
CA LYS A 230 -12.20 -4.63 -15.49
C LYS A 230 -11.47 -3.36 -15.94
N GLY A 231 -10.59 -3.48 -16.92
CA GLY A 231 -9.85 -2.35 -17.49
C GLY A 231 -8.77 -1.76 -16.59
N VAL A 232 -8.45 -2.41 -15.45
CA VAL A 232 -7.55 -1.88 -14.42
C VAL A 232 -6.40 -2.86 -14.22
N LEU A 233 -5.16 -2.37 -14.20
CA LEU A 233 -3.95 -3.17 -13.95
C LEU A 233 -3.88 -4.47 -14.78
N HIS A 234 -4.08 -4.35 -16.10
CA HIS A 234 -4.09 -5.45 -17.10
C HIS A 234 -5.34 -6.33 -17.15
N GLU A 235 -6.33 -6.12 -16.30
CA GLU A 235 -7.60 -6.83 -16.42
C GLU A 235 -8.37 -6.38 -17.67
N GLU A 236 -8.91 -7.34 -18.42
CA GLU A 236 -9.69 -7.06 -19.61
C GLU A 236 -11.02 -6.36 -19.29
N GLY A 237 -11.55 -5.63 -20.27
CA GLY A 237 -12.83 -4.93 -20.19
C GLY A 237 -12.69 -3.45 -19.81
N VAL A 238 -13.79 -2.87 -19.35
CA VAL A 238 -13.89 -1.44 -18.99
C VAL A 238 -14.49 -1.36 -17.59
N PHE A 239 -13.91 -0.51 -16.76
CA PHE A 239 -14.43 -0.22 -15.43
C PHE A 239 -15.74 0.57 -15.54
N ASP A 240 -16.79 0.09 -14.89
CA ASP A 240 -18.09 0.76 -14.82
C ASP A 240 -18.36 1.22 -13.38
N GLU A 241 -18.38 2.55 -13.17
CA GLU A 241 -18.61 3.15 -11.85
C GLU A 241 -19.97 2.82 -11.22
N GLU A 242 -20.99 2.44 -11.98
CA GLU A 242 -22.31 2.11 -11.41
C GLU A 242 -22.35 0.65 -10.93
N THR A 243 -21.73 -0.25 -11.69
CA THR A 243 -21.83 -1.70 -11.45
C THR A 243 -20.61 -2.28 -10.73
N ASP A 244 -19.41 -1.76 -11.01
CA ASP A 244 -18.16 -2.22 -10.42
C ASP A 244 -17.80 -1.50 -9.12
N PHE A 245 -18.51 -0.46 -8.69
CA PHE A 245 -18.20 0.23 -7.42
C PHE A 245 -18.62 -0.59 -6.18
N LYS A 246 -19.54 -1.54 -6.34
CA LYS A 246 -19.99 -2.41 -5.25
C LYS A 246 -18.82 -3.24 -4.71
N GLY A 247 -18.64 -3.19 -3.39
CA GLY A 247 -17.58 -3.88 -2.67
C GLY A 247 -17.89 -5.36 -2.48
N ASN A 248 -18.26 -6.11 -3.53
CA ASN A 248 -18.47 -7.55 -3.41
C ASN A 248 -17.12 -8.26 -3.21
N ILE A 249 -16.64 -8.16 -1.96
CA ILE A 249 -15.38 -8.69 -1.41
C ILE A 249 -15.64 -9.91 -0.54
N MET A 250 -16.90 -10.32 -0.36
CA MET A 250 -17.26 -11.50 0.44
C MET A 250 -16.50 -12.75 -0.02
N HIS A 251 -16.36 -12.93 -1.34
CA HIS A 251 -15.57 -14.02 -1.92
C HIS A 251 -14.09 -13.94 -1.54
N LEU A 252 -13.49 -12.73 -1.61
CA LEU A 252 -12.09 -12.50 -1.24
C LEU A 252 -11.87 -12.77 0.25
N PHE A 253 -12.74 -12.22 1.09
CA PHE A 253 -12.72 -12.45 2.54
C PHE A 253 -12.82 -13.94 2.89
N ARG A 254 -13.73 -14.68 2.23
CA ARG A 254 -13.86 -16.12 2.43
C ARG A 254 -12.59 -16.86 2.02
N LYS A 255 -12.00 -16.55 0.86
CA LYS A 255 -10.76 -17.18 0.40
C LYS A 255 -9.59 -16.89 1.33
N ALA A 256 -9.37 -15.62 1.66
CA ALA A 256 -8.27 -15.17 2.50
C ALA A 256 -8.27 -15.88 3.87
N ARG A 257 -9.44 -16.07 4.46
CA ARG A 257 -9.56 -16.77 5.75
C ARG A 257 -9.21 -18.24 5.73
N MET A 258 -9.32 -18.89 4.58
CA MET A 258 -8.93 -20.30 4.45
C MET A 258 -7.41 -20.48 4.41
N GLN A 259 -6.66 -19.40 4.20
CA GLN A 259 -5.19 -19.39 4.14
C GLN A 259 -4.53 -19.18 5.50
N LYS A 260 -5.28 -19.32 6.61
CA LYS A 260 -4.73 -19.10 7.95
C LYS A 260 -3.58 -20.10 8.22
N PRO A 261 -2.46 -19.66 8.81
CA PRO A 261 -1.43 -20.58 9.29
C PRO A 261 -1.90 -21.33 10.55
N VAL A 262 -1.18 -22.41 10.89
CA VAL A 262 -1.43 -23.19 12.10
C VAL A 262 -0.67 -22.59 13.28
N GLY A 263 -1.34 -22.34 14.41
CA GLY A 263 -0.69 -22.07 15.69
C GLY A 263 -0.15 -20.66 15.91
N ILE A 264 -0.31 -19.73 14.94
CA ILE A 264 0.18 -18.35 15.06
C ILE A 264 -0.93 -17.33 14.73
N PRO A 265 -0.82 -16.08 15.22
CA PRO A 265 -1.70 -15.00 14.82
C PRO A 265 -1.76 -14.79 13.30
N PHE A 266 -2.88 -14.25 12.82
CA PHE A 266 -3.13 -14.09 11.39
C PHE A 266 -3.80 -12.75 11.10
N ILE A 267 -3.33 -12.04 10.07
CA ILE A 267 -3.93 -10.78 9.62
C ILE A 267 -4.19 -10.84 8.12
N ILE A 268 -5.26 -10.16 7.70
CA ILE A 268 -5.71 -10.17 6.31
C ILE A 268 -5.76 -8.75 5.78
N PHE A 269 -5.18 -8.54 4.61
CA PHE A 269 -5.21 -7.32 3.83
C PHE A 269 -6.07 -7.50 2.57
N ILE A 270 -7.03 -6.61 2.36
CA ILE A 270 -7.88 -6.59 1.16
C ILE A 270 -7.80 -5.20 0.52
N ASP A 271 -7.22 -5.13 -0.67
CA ASP A 271 -7.25 -3.92 -1.48
C ASP A 271 -8.56 -3.82 -2.24
N MET A 272 -9.25 -2.71 -2.01
CA MET A 272 -10.56 -2.43 -2.59
C MET A 272 -10.46 -2.10 -4.07
N ASN A 273 -9.32 -1.55 -4.51
CA ASN A 273 -9.06 -1.15 -5.89
C ASN A 273 -10.26 -0.40 -6.47
N LEU A 274 -10.53 0.78 -5.92
CA LEU A 274 -11.64 1.65 -6.32
C LEU A 274 -11.10 3.03 -6.70
N PRO A 275 -11.69 3.70 -7.71
CA PRO A 275 -11.45 5.12 -7.87
C PRO A 275 -11.96 5.81 -6.62
N SER A 276 -11.13 6.66 -6.03
CA SER A 276 -11.60 7.56 -4.99
C SER A 276 -12.55 8.56 -5.66
N LYS A 277 -13.83 8.47 -5.33
CA LYS A 277 -14.74 9.58 -5.63
C LYS A 277 -14.27 10.78 -4.82
N ASP A 278 -14.30 11.97 -5.39
CA ASP A 278 -14.15 13.21 -4.64
C ASP A 278 -15.19 13.18 -3.52
N VAL A 279 -14.78 12.73 -2.34
CA VAL A 279 -15.61 12.85 -1.15
C VAL A 279 -15.54 14.33 -0.84
N ASP A 280 -16.47 15.09 -1.40
CA ASP A 280 -16.72 16.46 -0.93
C ASP A 280 -17.15 16.33 0.53
N LEU A 281 -16.17 16.38 1.43
CA LEU A 281 -16.36 16.29 2.88
C LEU A 281 -17.30 17.40 3.41
N GLN A 282 -17.60 18.41 2.58
CA GLN A 282 -18.49 19.52 2.88
C GLN A 282 -19.93 19.27 2.38
N ASN A 283 -20.16 18.51 1.29
CA ASN A 283 -21.50 18.23 0.73
C ASN A 283 -21.80 16.73 0.48
N ILE A 284 -21.72 15.90 1.52
CA ILE A 284 -22.12 14.49 1.42
C ILE A 284 -23.64 14.35 1.59
N GLU A 285 -24.38 14.39 0.48
CA GLU A 285 -25.62 13.60 0.30
C GLU A 285 -25.32 12.20 -0.23
N VAL A 286 -24.13 11.64 0.05
CA VAL A 286 -23.90 10.21 -0.15
C VAL A 286 -24.71 9.49 0.91
N GLU A 287 -25.77 8.80 0.47
CA GLU A 287 -26.52 7.88 1.31
C GLU A 287 -25.52 6.95 2.02
N PRO A 288 -25.44 6.97 3.37
CA PRO A 288 -24.47 6.19 4.11
C PRO A 288 -24.48 4.72 3.68
N GLU A 289 -25.65 4.18 3.36
CA GLU A 289 -25.90 2.79 2.98
C GLU A 289 -25.15 2.29 1.72
N LYS A 290 -24.53 3.17 0.92
CA LYS A 290 -23.87 2.82 -0.35
C LYS A 290 -22.35 2.90 -0.32
N THR A 291 -21.74 3.06 0.86
CA THR A 291 -20.27 3.07 0.97
C THR A 291 -19.72 1.66 1.16
N TRP A 292 -18.50 1.39 0.66
CA TRP A 292 -17.89 0.05 0.75
C TRP A 292 -17.56 -0.36 2.19
N GLU A 293 -17.47 0.60 3.11
CA GLU A 293 -17.34 0.40 4.55
C GLU A 293 -18.61 -0.24 5.14
N ASN A 294 -19.80 0.18 4.69
CA ASN A 294 -21.04 -0.45 5.10
C ASN A 294 -21.17 -1.87 4.53
N ASP A 295 -20.69 -2.10 3.30
CA ASP A 295 -20.58 -3.45 2.75
C ASP A 295 -19.67 -4.32 3.63
N ILE A 296 -18.52 -3.79 4.09
CA ILE A 296 -17.61 -4.50 5.00
C ILE A 296 -18.29 -4.83 6.34
N ASP A 297 -18.96 -3.87 6.97
CA ASP A 297 -19.64 -4.09 8.25
C ASP A 297 -20.78 -5.10 8.14
N GLN A 298 -21.52 -5.08 7.03
CA GLN A 298 -22.53 -6.10 6.73
C GLN A 298 -21.90 -7.48 6.51
N ILE A 299 -20.80 -7.57 5.75
CA ILE A 299 -20.06 -8.81 5.53
C ILE A 299 -19.60 -9.41 6.87
N TYR A 300 -19.01 -8.60 7.73
CA TYR A 300 -18.52 -9.03 9.03
C TYR A 300 -19.66 -9.41 9.98
N SER A 301 -20.75 -8.65 9.99
CA SER A 301 -21.95 -8.95 10.81
C SER A 301 -22.61 -10.27 10.37
N ASN A 302 -22.74 -10.48 9.06
CA ASN A 302 -23.26 -11.72 8.49
C ASN A 302 -22.34 -12.92 8.74
N TYR A 303 -21.03 -12.66 8.79
CA TYR A 303 -20.05 -13.65 9.18
C TYR A 303 -20.22 -14.07 10.64
N LYS A 304 -20.28 -13.10 11.57
CA LYS A 304 -20.44 -13.35 13.01
C LYS A 304 -21.76 -14.04 13.35
N SER A 305 -22.87 -13.63 12.72
CA SER A 305 -24.17 -14.24 12.97
C SER A 305 -24.23 -15.73 12.60
N LYS A 306 -23.39 -16.16 11.64
CA LYS A 306 -23.29 -17.56 11.21
C LYS A 306 -22.27 -18.40 11.99
N GLN A 307 -21.40 -17.80 12.81
CA GLN A 307 -20.24 -18.47 13.43
C GLN A 307 -20.26 -18.62 14.97
N SER A 308 -21.42 -18.51 15.61
CA SER A 308 -21.60 -18.77 17.07
C SER A 308 -20.78 -19.97 17.61
N PRO A 309 -20.06 -19.89 18.75
CA PRO A 309 -19.22 -18.83 19.30
C PRO A 309 -17.73 -19.13 19.00
N MET A 310 -17.40 -19.53 17.77
CA MET A 310 -16.03 -19.90 17.43
C MET A 310 -15.12 -18.67 17.36
N PRO A 311 -13.85 -18.78 17.80
CA PRO A 311 -12.91 -17.68 17.68
C PRO A 311 -12.65 -17.35 16.20
N ASP A 312 -12.35 -16.09 15.91
CA ASP A 312 -12.03 -15.68 14.54
C ASP A 312 -10.67 -16.26 14.14
N PRO A 313 -10.50 -16.75 12.90
CA PRO A 313 -9.22 -17.27 12.46
C PRO A 313 -8.15 -16.17 12.25
N PHE A 314 -8.49 -14.90 12.46
CA PHE A 314 -7.65 -13.73 12.24
C PHE A 314 -7.78 -12.74 13.41
N ASN A 315 -6.75 -11.91 13.58
CA ASN A 315 -6.68 -10.84 14.56
C ASN A 315 -7.18 -9.50 14.02
N ALA A 316 -6.97 -9.24 12.73
CA ALA A 316 -7.39 -8.01 12.09
C ALA A 316 -7.63 -8.18 10.59
N LEU A 317 -8.61 -7.43 10.08
CA LEU A 317 -8.86 -7.21 8.67
C LEU A 317 -8.52 -5.76 8.34
N TYR A 318 -7.61 -5.56 7.41
CA TYR A 318 -7.23 -4.27 6.86
C TYR A 318 -7.78 -4.16 5.45
N PHE A 319 -8.68 -3.21 5.23
CA PHE A 319 -9.16 -2.87 3.91
C PHE A 319 -8.48 -1.59 3.47
N THR A 320 -7.75 -1.64 2.36
CA THR A 320 -6.97 -0.51 1.85
C THR A 320 -7.49 -0.07 0.48
N ASN A 321 -7.24 1.19 0.11
CA ASN A 321 -7.43 1.63 -1.27
C ASN A 321 -6.20 2.43 -1.73
N PHE A 322 -5.21 1.72 -2.28
CA PHE A 322 -3.94 2.30 -2.76
C PHE A 322 -3.93 2.44 -4.29
N ALA A 323 -4.96 3.11 -4.81
CA ALA A 323 -5.33 3.08 -6.21
C ALA A 323 -5.10 4.43 -6.92
N TYR A 324 -3.92 5.04 -6.73
CA TYR A 324 -3.58 6.35 -7.31
C TYR A 324 -3.70 6.38 -8.84
N TYR A 325 -3.50 5.23 -9.50
CA TYR A 325 -3.57 5.08 -10.95
C TYR A 325 -4.94 5.45 -11.54
N TYR A 326 -6.03 5.46 -10.76
CA TYR A 326 -7.33 5.97 -11.23
C TYR A 326 -7.33 7.46 -11.51
N SER A 327 -6.46 8.25 -10.86
CA SER A 327 -6.32 9.68 -11.16
C SER A 327 -5.61 9.92 -12.50
N GLY A 328 -4.98 8.90 -13.10
CA GLY A 328 -4.27 9.02 -14.37
C GLY A 328 -3.21 10.13 -14.32
N ASN A 329 -3.27 11.03 -15.32
CA ASN A 329 -2.39 12.21 -15.42
C ASN A 329 -2.84 13.43 -14.60
N LYS A 330 -3.87 13.32 -13.77
CA LYS A 330 -4.31 14.42 -12.89
C LYS A 330 -3.41 14.53 -11.67
N SER A 331 -3.11 15.75 -11.24
CA SER A 331 -2.35 16.07 -10.03
C SER A 331 -3.14 15.93 -8.73
N ASP A 332 -4.46 15.71 -8.83
CA ASP A 332 -5.33 15.50 -7.68
C ASP A 332 -5.19 14.07 -7.19
N LEU A 333 -4.22 13.90 -6.29
CA LEU A 333 -4.02 12.66 -5.58
C LEU A 333 -5.09 12.51 -4.52
N ASN A 334 -5.94 11.53 -4.73
CA ASN A 334 -6.88 11.14 -3.72
C ASN A 334 -6.17 10.51 -2.52
N PRO A 335 -6.66 10.76 -1.28
CA PRO A 335 -6.10 10.12 -0.10
C PRO A 335 -6.21 8.62 -0.23
N SER A 336 -5.15 7.93 0.15
CA SER A 336 -5.26 6.52 0.49
C SER A 336 -6.19 6.39 1.69
N VAL A 337 -7.04 5.37 1.67
CA VAL A 337 -7.99 5.09 2.76
C VAL A 337 -7.69 3.71 3.31
N ALA A 338 -7.73 3.60 4.64
CA ALA A 338 -7.74 2.32 5.33
C ALA A 338 -8.98 2.23 6.23
N TYR A 339 -9.67 1.10 6.15
CA TYR A 339 -10.73 0.69 7.08
C TYR A 339 -10.30 -0.58 7.80
N ILE A 340 -10.43 -0.62 9.13
CA ILE A 340 -9.86 -1.70 9.95
C ILE A 340 -10.93 -2.33 10.82
N LYS A 341 -10.96 -3.68 10.82
CA LYS A 341 -11.77 -4.48 11.73
C LYS A 341 -10.89 -5.39 12.57
N LYS A 342 -10.74 -5.09 13.86
CA LYS A 342 -10.04 -5.97 14.81
C LYS A 342 -10.99 -7.06 15.31
N SER A 343 -10.47 -8.27 15.52
CA SER A 343 -11.21 -9.36 16.17
C SER A 343 -11.24 -9.16 17.68
N ASP A 344 -12.41 -9.36 18.29
CA ASP A 344 -12.58 -9.38 19.74
C ASP A 344 -12.19 -10.73 20.38
N SER A 345 -12.08 -11.79 19.57
CA SER A 345 -11.81 -13.16 20.03
C SER A 345 -11.07 -13.97 18.96
N PRO A 346 -9.80 -13.64 18.66
CA PRO A 346 -9.01 -14.39 17.69
C PRO A 346 -8.62 -15.79 18.22
N GLU A 347 -8.47 -16.76 17.33
CA GLU A 347 -8.05 -18.14 17.62
C GLU A 347 -6.64 -18.15 18.22
N HIS A 348 -5.75 -17.31 17.68
CA HIS A 348 -4.41 -17.08 18.20
C HIS A 348 -4.20 -15.57 18.38
N GLY A 349 -4.18 -15.12 19.64
CA GLY A 349 -4.03 -13.71 20.00
C GLY A 349 -2.62 -13.17 19.74
N ILE A 350 -2.53 -11.93 19.24
CA ILE A 350 -1.27 -11.17 19.26
C ILE A 350 -0.97 -10.79 20.71
N SER A 351 0.20 -11.18 21.20
CA SER A 351 0.59 -11.00 22.61
C SER A 351 0.87 -9.55 23.00
N ASN A 352 1.37 -8.73 22.06
CA ASN A 352 1.72 -7.34 22.29
C ASN A 352 0.90 -6.42 21.38
N ILE A 353 0.00 -5.61 21.96
CA ILE A 353 -0.87 -4.73 21.19
C ILE A 353 -0.10 -3.68 20.36
N ALA A 354 1.11 -3.30 20.79
CA ALA A 354 1.95 -2.34 20.08
C ALA A 354 2.32 -2.80 18.66
N VAL A 355 2.30 -4.11 18.42
CA VAL A 355 2.49 -4.74 17.10
C VAL A 355 1.39 -4.33 16.12
N LEU A 356 0.12 -4.29 16.56
CA LEU A 356 -0.98 -3.84 15.69
C LEU A 356 -0.91 -2.33 15.47
N ASP A 357 -0.45 -1.59 16.46
CA ASP A 357 -0.29 -0.13 16.36
C ASP A 357 0.88 0.25 15.44
N SER A 358 1.97 -0.53 15.40
CA SER A 358 3.07 -0.30 14.45
C SER A 358 2.63 -0.53 13.00
N ILE A 359 1.85 -1.58 12.74
CA ILE A 359 1.25 -1.84 11.42
C ILE A 359 0.32 -0.69 11.03
N LEU A 360 -0.56 -0.26 11.94
CA LEU A 360 -1.45 0.86 11.71
C LEU A 360 -0.70 2.15 11.37
N ASN A 361 0.34 2.45 12.14
CA ASN A 361 1.22 3.60 11.92
C ASN A 361 1.92 3.55 10.56
N SER A 362 2.32 2.36 10.08
CA SER A 362 2.92 2.16 8.76
C SER A 362 1.92 2.38 7.62
N ILE A 363 0.69 1.88 7.76
CA ILE A 363 -0.43 2.13 6.82
C ILE A 363 -0.73 3.63 6.75
N MET A 364 -0.77 4.29 7.90
CA MET A 364 -1.00 5.72 8.05
C MET A 364 0.00 6.61 7.32
N ARG A 365 1.23 6.14 7.15
CA ARG A 365 2.28 6.86 6.42
C ARG A 365 2.53 6.28 5.04
N TYR A 366 1.65 5.40 4.52
CA TYR A 366 1.94 4.65 3.30
C TYR A 366 2.28 5.54 2.10
N SER A 367 1.51 6.61 1.89
CA SER A 367 1.72 7.57 0.80
C SER A 367 2.91 8.51 1.01
N VAL A 368 3.59 8.46 2.16
CA VAL A 368 4.68 9.37 2.50
C VAL A 368 6.00 8.76 2.06
N ILE A 369 6.51 9.27 0.94
CA ILE A 369 7.85 8.94 0.45
C ILE A 369 8.83 10.01 0.95
N PRO A 370 9.95 9.64 1.61
CA PRO A 370 10.97 10.60 2.03
C PRO A 370 11.50 11.41 0.85
N LYS A 371 11.91 12.66 1.07
CA LYS A 371 12.63 13.44 0.04
C LYS A 371 14.07 12.96 -0.16
N GLU A 372 14.67 12.50 0.92
CA GLU A 372 16.00 11.92 0.99
C GLU A 372 16.06 11.02 2.24
N ILE A 373 17.07 10.18 2.31
CA ILE A 373 17.41 9.31 3.43
C ILE A 373 18.87 9.53 3.80
#